data_AF-A0A966IUT1-F1
#
_entry.id   AF-A0A966IUT1-F1
#
_cell.length_a   1.000
_cell.length_b   1.000
_cell.length_c   1.000
_cell.angle_alpha   90.00
_cell.angle_beta   90.00
_cell.angle_gamma   90.00
#
_symmetry.space_group_name_H-M   'P 1'
#
loop_
_entity.id
_entity.type
_entity.pdbx_description
1 polymer ?
#
loop_
_entity_poly.entity_id
_entity_poly.type
_entity_poly.pdbx_seq_one_letter_code
_entity_poly.pdbx_strand_id
1 'polypeptide(L)' 'MKSIAIIDVNNFYVSCERVFNPKLENKPVVVLSNNDGCAISRSNEAKALGIK' A
#
# COMPACT_ATOMS: atom_id res chain seq x y z
N MET A 1 -16.60 -8.77 30.83
CA MET A 1 -15.65 -7.77 30.29
C MET A 1 -15.67 -7.89 28.78
N LYS A 2 -15.80 -6.78 28.03
CA LYS A 2 -15.92 -6.82 26.56
C LYS A 2 -14.57 -6.42 25.96
N SER A 3 -13.97 -7.31 25.16
CA SER A 3 -12.70 -7.04 24.50
C SER A 3 -12.94 -6.32 23.15
N ILE A 4 -12.07 -5.36 22.82
CA ILE A 4 -12.03 -4.67 21.53
C ILE A 4 -10.67 -4.97 20.89
N ALA A 5 -10.66 -5.20 19.58
CA ALA A 5 -9.44 -5.38 18.79
C ALA A 5 -9.44 -4.41 17.60
N ILE A 6 -8.25 -3.97 17.20
CA ILE A 6 -8.02 -3.16 16.00
C ILE A 6 -7.38 -4.06 14.95
N ILE A 7 -7.87 -3.99 13.73
CA ILE A 7 -7.29 -4.67 12.57
C ILE A 7 -6.89 -3.58 11.58
N ASP A 8 -5.61 -3.57 11.23
CA ASP A 8 -5.02 -2.66 10.26
C ASP A 8 -4.26 -3.47 9.20
N VAL A 9 -4.29 -3.02 7.95
CA VAL A 9 -3.65 -3.72 6.84
C VAL A 9 -2.48 -2.91 6.31
N ASN A 10 -1.32 -3.55 6.26
CA ASN A 10 -0.11 -2.97 5.70
C ASN A 10 -0.30 -2.60 4.22
N ASN A 11 -0.16 -1.31 3.91
CA ASN A 11 -0.18 -0.77 2.54
C ASN A 11 -1.37 -1.30 1.71
N PHE A 12 -2.59 -1.24 2.27
CA PHE A 12 -3.78 -1.95 1.78
C PHE A 12 -3.92 -2.02 0.25
N TYR A 13 -3.97 -0.88 -0.45
CA TYR A 13 -4.13 -0.88 -1.91
C TYR A 13 -2.96 -1.55 -2.65
N VAL A 14 -1.71 -1.32 -2.22
CA VAL A 14 -0.55 -2.02 -2.82
C VAL A 14 -0.64 -3.53 -2.59
N SER A 15 -1.08 -3.95 -1.41
CA SER A 15 -1.27 -5.36 -1.08
C SER A 15 -2.36 -6.00 -1.96
N CYS A 16 -3.48 -5.30 -2.20
CA CYS A 16 -4.51 -5.75 -3.14
C CYS A 16 -3.95 -5.87 -4.56
N GLU A 17 -3.24 -4.86 -5.07
CA GLU A 17 -2.65 -4.89 -6.40
C GLU A 17 -1.67 -6.07 -6.58
N ARG A 18 -0.90 -6.42 -5.55
CA ARG A 18 0.02 -7.57 -5.58
C ARG A 18 -0.71 -8.91 -5.63
N VAL A 19 -1.88 -9.04 -4.99
CA VAL A 19 -2.71 -10.25 -5.09
C VAL A 19 -3.14 -10.49 -6.55
N PHE A 20 -3.55 -9.44 -7.26
CA PHE A 20 -4.00 -9.56 -8.66
C PHE A 20 -2.84 -9.55 -9.67
N ASN A 21 -1.72 -8.92 -9.32
CA ASN A 21 -0.52 -8.86 -10.15
C ASN A 21 0.74 -9.14 -9.31
N PRO A 22 1.07 -10.43 -9.09
CA PRO A 22 2.24 -10.83 -8.30
C PRO A 22 3.58 -10.30 -8.82
N LYS A 23 3.65 -9.85 -10.09
CA LYS A 23 4.86 -9.22 -10.64
C LYS A 23 5.20 -7.87 -9.97
N LEU A 24 4.32 -7.33 -9.14
CA LEU A 24 4.52 -6.11 -8.35
C LEU A 24 5.20 -6.37 -6.99
N GLU A 25 5.42 -7.63 -6.63
CA GLU A 25 6.22 -7.99 -5.45
C GLU A 25 7.66 -7.51 -5.61
N ASN A 26 8.26 -7.06 -4.50
CA ASN A 26 9.63 -6.55 -4.42
C ASN A 26 9.93 -5.33 -5.33
N LYS A 27 8.89 -4.68 -5.86
CA LYS A 27 9.01 -3.46 -6.67
C LYS A 27 8.50 -2.24 -5.90
N PRO A 28 9.11 -1.05 -6.13
CA PRO A 28 8.51 0.21 -5.71
C PRO A 28 7.17 0.42 -6.43
N VAL A 29 6.08 0.40 -5.67
CA VAL A 29 4.72 0.67 -6.11
C VAL A 29 4.15 1.85 -5.35
N VAL A 30 3.48 2.74 -6.09
CA VAL A 30 2.68 3.86 -5.58
C VAL A 30 1.30 3.76 -6.23
N VAL A 31 0.25 3.82 -5.41
CA VAL A 31 -1.14 3.91 -5.87
C VAL A 31 -1.59 5.36 -5.70
N LEU A 32 -2.10 5.95 -6.77
CA LEU A 32 -2.57 7.34 -6.80
C LEU A 32 -4.10 7.40 -6.62
N SER A 33 -4.61 8.47 -6.00
CA SER A 33 -6.02 8.85 -6.12
C SER A 33 -6.27 9.37 -7.53
N ASN A 34 -7.25 8.85 -8.27
CA ASN A 34 -7.77 9.43 -9.53
C ASN A 34 -6.72 9.98 -10.53
N ASN A 35 -5.49 9.48 -10.51
CA ASN A 35 -4.33 10.06 -11.19
C ASN A 35 -4.10 11.57 -10.92
N ASP A 36 -4.57 12.10 -9.80
CA ASP A 36 -4.47 13.51 -9.37
C ASP A 36 -3.10 13.86 -8.75
N GLY A 37 -2.17 12.91 -8.75
CA GLY A 37 -0.83 13.06 -8.19
C GLY A 37 -0.73 12.81 -6.68
N CYS A 38 -1.85 12.52 -5.99
CA CYS A 38 -1.85 12.19 -4.57
C CYS A 38 -1.62 10.68 -4.35
N ALA A 39 -0.53 10.32 -3.66
CA ALA A 39 -0.24 8.94 -3.30
C ALA A 39 -1.12 8.46 -2.13
N ILE A 40 -2.12 7.61 -2.41
CA ILE A 40 -3.02 7.04 -1.39
C ILE A 40 -2.49 5.76 -0.74
N SER A 41 -1.55 5.08 -1.41
CA SER A 41 -0.85 3.94 -0.84
C SER A 41 0.52 3.78 -1.46
N ARG A 42 1.48 3.29 -0.67
CA ARG A 42 2.88 3.15 -1.06
C ARG A 42 3.44 1.86 -0.49
N SER A 43 4.14 1.13 -1.34
CA SER A 43 4.92 -0.05 -0.94
C SER A 43 6.04 0.35 0.03
N ASN A 44 6.57 -0.61 0.80
CA ASN A 44 7.70 -0.32 1.70
C ASN A 44 8.94 0.07 0.90
N GLU A 45 9.10 -0.51 -0.29
CA GLU A 45 10.13 -0.21 -1.28
C GLU A 45 10.03 1.26 -1.74
N ALA A 46 8.83 1.74 -2.06
CA ALA A 46 8.62 3.15 -2.42
C ALA A 46 8.89 4.10 -1.23
N LYS A 47 8.50 3.71 0.00
CA LYS A 47 8.81 4.48 1.21
C LYS A 47 10.31 4.58 1.47
N ALA A 48 11.05 3.50 1.25
CA ALA A 48 12.51 3.46 1.40
C ALA A 48 13.23 4.40 0.41
N LEU A 49 12.63 4.68 -0.74
CA LEU A 49 13.11 5.67 -1.71
C LEU A 49 12.77 7.13 -1.34
N GLY A 50 12.10 7.37 -0.22
CA GLY A 50 11.74 8.72 0.25
C GLY A 50 10.51 9.34 -0.41
N ILE A 51 9.75 8.58 -1.20
CA ILE A 51 8.48 9.02 -1.79
C ILE A 51 7.47 9.23 -0.65
N LYS A 52 6.82 10.41 -0.57
CA LYS A 52 5.89 10.80 0.51
C LYS A 52 4.44 10.83 0.06
#